data_AF-A0A2M7KA97-F1
#
_entry.id   AF-A0A2M7KA97-F1
#
_cell.length_a   1.000
_cell.length_b   1.000
_cell.length_c   1.000
_cell.angle_alpha   90.00
_cell.angle_beta   90.00
_cell.angle_gamma   90.00
#
_symmetry.space_group_name_H-M   'P 1'
#
loop_
_entity.id
_entity.type
_entity.pdbx_description
1 polymer ?
#
loop_
_entity_poly.entity_id
_entity_poly.type
_entity_poly.pdbx_seq_one_letter_code
_entity_poly.pdbx_strand_id
1 'polypeptide(L)'
;IKHEIGNDYKQHENDNVDVSLDKTLYTIQISALTKPADLSVFKNLKGVKENLCQDGFYRYTYGKFEGINSAKQEKQHLIELGYTNTFIVKTDNFYSKVESVGEFTIQLESLAEPVNLSHFKNLKGVKELIGNDQKYKYIYGKYSSVDDARKELNKIKKYGYENAFVVNMNKFN
;
A
#
# COMPACT_ATOMS: atom_id res chain seq x y z
N ILE A 1 54.99 11.16 50.49
CA ILE A 1 54.81 10.77 49.07
C ILE A 1 53.77 9.66 49.04
N LYS A 2 52.64 9.96 48.38
CA LYS A 2 51.64 9.08 47.75
C LYS A 2 50.87 8.05 48.61
N HIS A 3 49.57 8.31 48.66
CA HIS A 3 48.45 7.37 48.78
C HIS A 3 48.59 6.17 47.83
N GLU A 4 48.24 4.97 48.30
CA GLU A 4 47.65 3.93 47.45
C GLU A 4 46.45 3.29 48.18
N ILE A 5 45.28 3.54 47.61
CA ILE A 5 44.00 2.85 47.81
C ILE A 5 43.70 2.19 46.48
N GLY A 6 43.30 0.94 46.48
CA GLY A 6 42.92 0.21 45.27
C GLY A 6 42.30 -1.13 45.60
N ASN A 7 41.11 -1.08 46.21
CA ASN A 7 40.29 -2.23 46.56
C ASN A 7 39.83 -2.99 45.31
N ASP A 8 39.85 -4.31 45.47
CA ASP A 8 39.26 -5.33 44.61
C ASP A 8 37.74 -5.14 44.52
N TYR A 9 37.24 -4.75 43.35
CA TYR A 9 35.81 -4.68 43.08
C TYR A 9 35.43 -5.76 42.06
N LYS A 10 34.82 -6.83 42.58
CA LYS A 10 33.91 -7.68 41.82
C LYS A 10 32.71 -6.84 41.38
N GLN A 11 32.44 -6.77 40.08
CA GLN A 11 31.14 -6.40 39.57
C GLN A 11 30.47 -7.64 38.98
N HIS A 12 29.44 -8.10 39.69
CA HIS A 12 28.34 -8.84 39.10
C HIS A 12 27.51 -7.85 38.29
N GLU A 13 27.47 -7.98 36.98
CA GLU A 13 26.40 -7.38 36.18
C GLU A 13 25.45 -8.50 35.74
N ASN A 14 24.33 -8.54 36.46
CA ASN A 14 23.13 -9.25 36.07
C ASN A 14 22.50 -8.48 34.91
N ASP A 15 22.85 -8.83 33.69
CA ASP A 15 22.00 -8.50 32.55
C ASP A 15 20.81 -9.46 32.58
N ASN A 16 19.81 -9.09 33.38
CA ASN A 16 18.44 -9.49 33.11
C ASN A 16 18.10 -8.95 31.72
N VAL A 17 18.36 -9.76 30.70
CA VAL A 17 17.75 -9.60 29.39
C VAL A 17 16.26 -9.69 29.64
N ASP A 18 15.62 -8.54 29.78
CA ASP A 18 14.19 -8.44 29.57
C ASP A 18 13.97 -8.85 28.11
N VAL A 19 13.75 -10.16 27.91
CA VAL A 19 13.28 -10.71 26.65
C VAL A 19 11.82 -10.26 26.55
N SER A 20 11.65 -8.98 26.28
CA SER A 20 10.54 -8.47 25.52
C SER A 20 10.52 -9.27 24.22
N LEU A 21 9.78 -10.38 24.24
CA LEU A 21 9.37 -11.10 23.05
C LEU A 21 8.62 -10.07 22.23
N ASP A 22 9.31 -9.44 21.29
CA ASP A 22 8.73 -8.49 20.36
C ASP A 22 7.74 -9.25 19.48
N LYS A 23 6.51 -9.39 19.98
CA LYS A 23 5.36 -9.97 19.28
C LYS A 23 4.84 -9.04 18.18
N THR A 24 5.54 -7.93 17.89
CA THR A 24 5.19 -7.06 16.78
C THR A 24 5.27 -7.86 15.49
N LEU A 25 4.18 -7.80 14.74
CA LEU A 25 4.05 -8.48 13.46
C LEU A 25 4.52 -7.53 12.36
N TYR A 26 5.47 -7.98 11.57
CA TYR A 26 6.00 -7.27 10.40
C TYR A 26 5.54 -7.92 9.10
N THR A 27 5.45 -7.14 8.04
CA THR A 27 5.29 -7.60 6.66
C THR A 27 6.29 -6.87 5.78
N ILE A 28 6.52 -7.36 4.57
CA ILE A 28 7.46 -6.74 3.64
C ILE A 28 6.67 -6.09 2.51
N GLN A 29 6.72 -4.76 2.40
CA GLN A 29 6.20 -4.05 1.24
C GLN A 29 7.14 -4.28 0.06
N ILE A 30 6.62 -4.88 -1.01
CA ILE A 30 7.36 -5.21 -2.23
C ILE A 30 7.08 -4.25 -3.38
N SER A 31 5.97 -3.52 -3.34
CA SER A 31 5.66 -2.48 -4.32
C SER A 31 4.63 -1.48 -3.80
N ALA A 32 4.60 -0.29 -4.39
CA ALA A 32 3.58 0.73 -4.18
C ALA A 32 3.23 1.35 -5.53
N LEU A 33 1.98 1.18 -5.97
CA LEU A 33 1.53 1.58 -7.30
C LEU A 33 0.36 2.55 -7.21
N THR A 34 0.27 3.48 -8.16
CA THR A 34 -0.86 4.42 -8.28
C THR A 34 -2.06 3.82 -9.03
N LYS A 35 -1.89 2.62 -9.59
CA LYS A 35 -2.90 1.79 -10.25
C LYS A 35 -2.83 0.37 -9.69
N PRO A 36 -3.96 -0.34 -9.58
CA PRO A 36 -3.94 -1.74 -9.17
C PRO A 36 -3.22 -2.58 -10.24
N ALA A 37 -2.55 -3.63 -9.79
CA ALA A 37 -1.84 -4.60 -10.61
C ALA A 37 -2.39 -6.00 -10.32
N ASP A 38 -2.37 -6.86 -11.34
CA ASP A 38 -2.64 -8.27 -11.14
C ASP A 38 -1.57 -8.86 -10.21
N LEU A 39 -1.96 -9.69 -9.25
CA LEU A 39 -1.01 -10.32 -8.34
C LEU A 39 -0.04 -11.28 -9.07
N SER A 40 -0.39 -11.75 -10.27
CA SER A 40 0.46 -12.59 -11.12
C SER A 40 1.75 -11.88 -11.56
N VAL A 41 1.84 -10.55 -11.46
CA VAL A 41 3.08 -9.81 -11.74
C VAL A 41 4.16 -10.11 -10.70
N PHE A 42 3.79 -10.55 -9.50
CA PHE A 42 4.72 -10.90 -8.42
C PHE A 42 5.14 -12.36 -8.53
N LYS A 43 5.97 -12.65 -9.54
CA LYS A 43 6.48 -14.00 -9.83
C LYS A 43 7.19 -14.61 -8.63
N ASN A 44 7.06 -15.92 -8.46
CA ASN A 44 7.69 -16.71 -7.39
C ASN A 44 7.26 -16.34 -5.95
N LEU A 45 6.30 -15.42 -5.77
CA LEU A 45 5.71 -15.10 -4.47
C LEU A 45 4.26 -15.58 -4.43
N LYS A 46 3.94 -16.45 -3.46
CA LYS A 46 2.56 -16.85 -3.16
C LYS A 46 2.04 -16.04 -1.98
N GLY A 47 0.79 -15.60 -2.05
CA GLY A 47 0.14 -14.92 -0.93
C GLY A 47 0.50 -13.43 -0.78
N VAL A 48 0.91 -12.77 -1.86
CA VAL A 48 1.01 -11.30 -1.90
C VAL A 48 -0.37 -10.70 -1.62
N LYS A 49 -0.42 -9.69 -0.77
CA LYS A 49 -1.63 -8.95 -0.41
C LYS A 49 -1.57 -7.56 -1.00
N GLU A 50 -2.67 -7.13 -1.61
CA GLU A 50 -2.86 -5.74 -2.00
C GLU A 50 -3.52 -4.97 -0.86
N ASN A 51 -2.98 -3.81 -0.52
CA ASN A 51 -3.50 -2.92 0.51
C ASN A 51 -3.65 -1.52 -0.10
N LEU A 52 -4.86 -1.00 -0.20
CA LEU A 52 -5.07 0.38 -0.62
C LEU A 52 -4.94 1.31 0.58
N CYS A 53 -3.96 2.21 0.53
CA CYS A 53 -3.68 3.14 1.61
C CYS A 53 -4.39 4.48 1.41
N GLN A 54 -4.53 5.24 2.49
CA GLN A 54 -5.24 6.53 2.51
C GLN A 54 -4.64 7.56 1.54
N ASP A 55 -3.34 7.43 1.26
CA ASP A 55 -2.57 8.21 0.29
C ASP A 55 -2.89 7.87 -1.18
N GLY A 56 -3.82 6.93 -1.42
CA GLY A 56 -4.23 6.50 -2.75
C GLY A 56 -3.28 5.52 -3.44
N PHE A 57 -2.24 5.03 -2.75
CA PHE A 57 -1.37 3.99 -3.28
C PHE A 57 -1.88 2.58 -2.96
N TYR A 58 -1.80 1.71 -3.96
CA TYR A 58 -1.91 0.27 -3.81
C TYR A 58 -0.55 -0.28 -3.37
N ARG A 59 -0.42 -0.62 -2.09
CA ARG A 59 0.78 -1.20 -1.49
C ARG A 59 0.67 -2.71 -1.43
N TYR A 60 1.62 -3.38 -2.06
CA TYR A 60 1.68 -4.84 -2.10
C TYR A 60 2.62 -5.32 -1.03
N THR A 61 2.14 -6.21 -0.18
CA THR A 61 2.89 -6.77 0.94
C THR A 61 2.99 -8.28 0.84
N TYR A 62 4.06 -8.83 1.39
CA TYR A 62 4.32 -10.25 1.38
C TYR A 62 4.69 -10.73 2.79
N GLY A 63 4.09 -11.87 3.15
CA GLY A 63 4.32 -12.57 4.41
C GLY A 63 3.84 -11.82 5.66
N LYS A 64 3.96 -12.50 6.79
CA LYS A 64 3.71 -11.97 8.13
C LYS A 64 4.70 -12.63 9.07
N PHE A 65 5.52 -11.83 9.73
CA PHE A 65 6.72 -12.26 10.44
C PHE A 65 6.68 -11.72 11.87
N GLU A 66 6.87 -12.59 12.85
CA GLU A 66 6.94 -12.19 14.26
C GLU A 66 8.36 -11.70 14.58
N GLY A 67 8.47 -10.44 15.02
CA GLY A 67 9.73 -9.77 15.28
C GLY A 67 10.45 -9.28 14.02
N ILE A 68 11.26 -8.23 14.17
CA ILE A 68 11.94 -7.59 13.03
C ILE A 68 13.02 -8.48 12.38
N ASN A 69 13.64 -9.39 13.15
CA ASN A 69 14.74 -10.22 12.68
C ASN A 69 14.29 -11.29 11.67
N SER A 70 13.13 -11.91 11.90
CA SER A 70 12.53 -12.86 10.94
C SER A 70 12.17 -12.15 9.63
N ALA A 71 11.63 -10.93 9.70
CA ALA A 71 11.36 -10.11 8.51
C ALA A 71 12.63 -9.71 7.74
N LYS A 72 13.76 -9.46 8.44
CA LYS A 72 15.05 -9.17 7.79
C LYS A 72 15.59 -10.37 7.01
N GLN A 73 15.48 -11.57 7.57
CA GLN A 73 15.88 -12.80 6.90
C GLN A 73 15.07 -13.01 5.62
N GLU A 74 13.74 -12.90 5.69
CA GLU A 74 12.92 -13.04 4.49
C GLU A 74 13.18 -11.93 3.47
N LYS A 75 13.41 -10.69 3.92
CA LYS A 75 13.78 -9.59 3.02
C LYS A 75 15.04 -9.92 2.20
N GLN A 76 16.04 -10.57 2.81
CA GLN A 76 17.23 -11.00 2.09
C GLN A 76 16.90 -12.03 1.00
N HIS A 77 16.03 -13.00 1.31
CA HIS A 77 15.55 -13.96 0.32
C HIS A 77 14.80 -13.29 -0.84
N LEU A 78 13.95 -12.29 -0.55
CA LEU A 78 13.26 -11.52 -1.59
C LEU A 78 14.22 -10.78 -2.52
N ILE A 79 15.32 -10.24 -1.98
CA ILE A 79 16.36 -9.58 -2.78
C ILE A 79 17.01 -10.57 -3.75
N GLU A 80 17.28 -11.80 -3.30
CA GLU A 80 17.82 -12.89 -4.14
C GLU A 80 16.84 -13.30 -5.25
N LEU A 81 15.53 -13.19 -4.99
CA LEU A 81 14.47 -13.39 -5.99
C LEU A 81 14.29 -12.20 -6.96
N GLY A 82 15.04 -11.11 -6.78
CA GLY A 82 15.02 -9.92 -7.63
C GLY A 82 14.16 -8.76 -7.11
N TYR A 83 13.55 -8.88 -5.93
CA TYR A 83 12.80 -7.80 -5.28
C TYR A 83 13.76 -6.92 -4.46
N THR A 84 14.47 -6.03 -5.15
CA THR A 84 15.56 -5.23 -4.54
C THR A 84 15.05 -4.02 -3.74
N ASN A 85 13.90 -3.46 -4.10
CA ASN A 85 13.35 -2.25 -3.47
C ASN A 85 12.22 -2.57 -2.48
N THR A 86 12.55 -3.28 -1.39
CA THR A 86 11.58 -3.77 -0.40
C THR A 86 11.74 -3.08 0.96
N PHE A 87 10.62 -2.90 1.67
CA PHE A 87 10.59 -2.23 2.98
C PHE A 87 9.95 -3.13 4.03
N ILE A 88 10.61 -3.30 5.18
CA ILE A 88 10.01 -3.96 6.34
C ILE A 88 9.10 -2.93 7.03
N VAL A 89 7.86 -3.30 7.25
CA VAL A 89 6.81 -2.42 7.76
C VAL A 89 5.98 -3.18 8.81
N LYS A 90 5.47 -2.48 9.82
CA LYS A 90 4.56 -3.10 10.80
C LYS A 90 3.28 -3.49 10.08
N THR A 91 2.78 -4.69 10.35
CA THR A 91 1.56 -5.19 9.69
C THR A 91 0.34 -4.34 10.04
N ASP A 92 0.33 -3.73 11.23
CA ASP A 92 -0.73 -2.83 11.68
C ASP A 92 -0.88 -1.57 10.83
N ASN A 93 0.16 -1.17 10.08
CA ASN A 93 0.06 -0.10 9.08
C ASN A 93 -0.95 -0.41 7.96
N PHE A 94 -1.30 -1.69 7.79
CA PHE A 94 -2.27 -2.18 6.81
C PHE A 94 -3.50 -2.83 7.46
N TYR A 95 -3.45 -3.11 8.77
CA TYR A 95 -4.59 -3.60 9.58
C TYR A 95 -5.37 -2.49 10.28
N SER A 96 -5.06 -1.22 10.02
CA SER A 96 -6.12 -0.23 9.93
C SER A 96 -7.05 -0.71 8.82
N LYS A 97 -7.91 -1.68 9.19
CA LYS A 97 -9.17 -2.02 8.58
C LYS A 97 -9.65 -0.68 8.09
N VAL A 98 -9.68 -0.57 6.77
CA VAL A 98 -10.13 0.62 6.11
C VAL A 98 -11.61 0.69 6.50
N GLU A 99 -11.88 1.22 7.69
CA GLU A 99 -13.17 1.73 8.13
C GLU A 99 -13.41 3.09 7.47
N SER A 100 -12.68 3.38 6.39
CA SER A 100 -13.27 4.14 5.29
C SER A 100 -14.08 3.12 4.46
N VAL A 101 -15.41 3.11 4.44
CA VAL A 101 -16.18 4.13 3.72
C VAL A 101 -15.30 5.16 2.99
N GLY A 102 -14.34 4.68 2.20
CA GLY A 102 -13.64 5.48 1.22
C GLY A 102 -14.59 5.54 0.05
N GLU A 103 -14.95 6.72 -0.41
CA GLU A 103 -15.63 6.83 -1.69
C GLU A 103 -14.60 6.46 -2.76
N PHE A 104 -14.72 5.26 -3.34
CA PHE A 104 -13.98 4.88 -4.53
C PHE A 104 -14.73 5.36 -5.76
N THR A 105 -13.99 5.70 -6.80
CA THR A 105 -14.56 5.99 -8.11
C THR A 105 -13.71 5.34 -9.19
N ILE A 106 -14.19 5.35 -10.43
CA ILE A 106 -13.46 4.86 -11.59
C ILE A 106 -13.03 6.09 -12.38
N GLN A 107 -11.73 6.35 -12.43
CA GLN A 107 -11.20 7.41 -13.28
C GLN A 107 -11.14 6.89 -14.73
N LEU A 108 -11.86 7.56 -15.62
CA LEU A 108 -11.91 7.25 -17.05
C LEU A 108 -10.74 7.91 -17.78
N GLU A 109 -10.55 9.22 -17.56
CA GLU A 109 -9.55 10.03 -18.26
C GLU A 109 -8.96 11.13 -17.36
N SER A 110 -7.81 11.66 -17.79
CA SER A 110 -7.14 12.81 -17.19
C SER A 110 -6.65 13.73 -18.31
N LEU A 111 -7.27 14.88 -18.48
CA LEU A 111 -7.02 15.79 -19.60
C LEU A 111 -6.46 17.13 -19.13
N ALA A 112 -5.63 17.77 -19.96
CA ALA A 112 -5.13 19.13 -19.69
C ALA A 112 -6.22 20.19 -19.92
N GLU A 113 -7.12 19.94 -20.88
CA GLU A 113 -8.25 20.80 -21.23
C GLU A 113 -9.58 20.05 -21.01
N PRO A 114 -10.67 20.74 -20.68
CA PRO A 114 -11.96 20.10 -20.44
C PRO A 114 -12.63 19.67 -21.74
N VAL A 115 -13.40 18.59 -21.67
CA VAL A 115 -14.28 18.09 -22.73
C VAL A 115 -15.72 18.02 -22.24
N ASN A 116 -16.68 18.12 -23.16
CA ASN A 116 -18.08 17.94 -22.83
C ASN A 116 -18.36 16.48 -22.39
N LEU A 117 -19.22 16.29 -21.38
CA LEU A 117 -19.55 14.96 -20.87
C LEU A 117 -20.17 14.01 -21.92
N SER A 118 -20.71 14.53 -23.02
CA SER A 118 -21.17 13.72 -24.17
C SER A 118 -20.04 12.97 -24.89
N HIS A 119 -18.78 13.32 -24.65
CA HIS A 119 -17.60 12.55 -25.05
C HIS A 119 -17.66 11.11 -24.54
N PHE A 120 -18.19 10.91 -23.33
CA PHE A 120 -18.26 9.61 -22.66
C PHE A 120 -19.52 8.82 -23.08
N LYS A 121 -19.44 8.21 -24.26
CA LYS A 121 -20.51 7.36 -24.83
C LYS A 121 -20.80 6.16 -23.92
N ASN A 122 -22.06 5.72 -23.92
CA ASN A 122 -22.54 4.54 -23.19
C ASN A 122 -22.39 4.61 -21.65
N LEU A 123 -22.00 5.75 -21.10
CA LEU A 123 -21.95 6.00 -19.65
C LEU A 123 -22.81 7.20 -19.29
N LYS A 124 -23.81 6.97 -18.43
CA LYS A 124 -24.60 8.06 -17.82
C LYS A 124 -24.07 8.33 -16.41
N GLY A 125 -23.82 9.60 -16.09
CA GLY A 125 -23.37 10.01 -14.75
C GLY A 125 -21.86 10.16 -14.59
N VAL A 126 -21.12 10.36 -15.69
CA VAL A 126 -19.72 10.82 -15.61
C VAL A 126 -19.67 12.19 -14.95
N LYS A 127 -18.71 12.40 -14.06
CA LYS A 127 -18.46 13.67 -13.39
C LYS A 127 -17.05 14.17 -13.73
N GLU A 128 -16.92 15.48 -13.80
CA GLU A 128 -15.64 16.17 -13.93
C GLU A 128 -15.23 16.74 -12.58
N LEU A 129 -13.93 16.68 -12.27
CA LEU A 129 -13.29 17.41 -11.17
C LEU A 129 -11.88 17.84 -11.56
N ILE A 130 -11.28 18.77 -10.81
CA ILE A 130 -9.87 19.15 -10.98
C ILE A 130 -9.04 18.36 -9.98
N GLY A 131 -8.04 17.62 -10.47
CA GLY A 131 -7.10 16.91 -9.59
C GLY A 131 -5.98 17.82 -9.07
N ASN A 132 -5.22 17.33 -8.09
CA ASN A 132 -4.08 18.03 -7.48
C ASN A 132 -2.98 18.40 -8.50
N ASP A 133 -2.96 17.76 -9.67
CA ASP A 133 -2.07 18.06 -10.79
C ASP A 133 -2.64 19.10 -11.77
N GLN A 134 -3.70 19.81 -11.38
CA GLN A 134 -4.43 20.81 -12.17
C GLN A 134 -5.01 20.28 -13.50
N LYS A 135 -5.19 18.96 -13.62
CA LYS A 135 -5.81 18.34 -14.79
C LYS A 135 -7.26 17.98 -14.50
N TYR A 136 -8.09 18.03 -15.54
CA TYR A 136 -9.48 17.60 -15.53
C TYR A 136 -9.54 16.07 -15.41
N LYS A 137 -10.17 15.57 -14.35
CA LYS A 137 -10.39 14.15 -14.09
C LYS A 137 -11.84 13.83 -14.39
N TYR A 138 -12.05 12.84 -15.25
CA TYR A 138 -13.38 12.31 -15.53
C TYR A 138 -13.57 11.03 -14.76
N ILE A 139 -14.54 11.02 -13.86
CA ILE A 139 -14.77 9.93 -12.92
C ILE A 139 -16.19 9.38 -13.06
N TYR A 140 -16.35 8.10 -12.70
CA TYR A 140 -17.61 7.38 -12.80
C TYR A 140 -17.91 6.59 -11.53
N GLY A 141 -19.14 6.78 -11.04
CA GLY A 141 -19.66 6.05 -9.89
C GLY A 141 -19.02 6.45 -8.56
N LYS A 142 -19.65 5.99 -7.47
CA LYS A 142 -19.13 6.05 -6.11
C LYS A 142 -19.35 4.68 -5.48
N TYR A 143 -18.31 4.09 -4.89
CA TYR A 143 -18.36 2.76 -4.31
C TYR A 143 -17.76 2.80 -2.92
N SER A 144 -18.33 2.04 -1.98
CA SER A 144 -17.81 1.94 -0.61
C SER A 144 -16.66 0.94 -0.48
N SER A 145 -16.41 0.12 -1.50
CA SER A 145 -15.33 -0.87 -1.54
C SER A 145 -14.60 -0.89 -2.89
N VAL A 146 -13.31 -1.23 -2.85
CA VAL A 146 -12.50 -1.45 -4.07
C VAL A 146 -13.07 -2.61 -4.88
N ASP A 147 -13.58 -3.65 -4.23
CA ASP A 147 -14.15 -4.81 -4.92
C ASP A 147 -15.39 -4.46 -5.73
N ASP A 148 -16.28 -3.61 -5.20
CA ASP A 148 -17.45 -3.16 -5.95
C ASP A 148 -17.07 -2.23 -7.09
N ALA A 149 -16.09 -1.35 -6.87
CA ALA A 149 -15.53 -0.53 -7.95
C ALA A 149 -14.87 -1.39 -9.04
N ARG A 150 -14.18 -2.48 -8.68
CA ARG A 150 -13.55 -3.42 -9.65
C ARG A 150 -14.58 -4.20 -10.47
N LYS A 151 -15.66 -4.66 -9.83
CA LYS A 151 -16.78 -5.30 -10.53
C LYS A 151 -17.36 -4.38 -11.60
N GLU A 152 -17.54 -3.10 -11.27
CA GLU A 152 -18.06 -2.12 -12.23
C GLU A 152 -17.01 -1.71 -13.28
N LEU A 153 -15.74 -1.58 -12.90
CA LEU A 153 -14.64 -1.33 -13.84
C LEU A 153 -14.59 -2.39 -14.96
N ASN A 154 -14.82 -3.66 -14.64
CA ASN A 154 -14.86 -4.72 -15.63
C ASN A 154 -15.98 -4.53 -16.68
N LYS A 155 -17.09 -3.88 -16.31
CA LYS A 155 -18.14 -3.51 -17.27
C LYS A 155 -17.72 -2.28 -18.08
N ILE A 156 -17.18 -1.26 -17.42
CA ILE A 156 -16.72 -0.02 -18.05
C ILE A 156 -15.64 -0.28 -19.11
N LYS A 157 -14.70 -1.20 -18.84
CA LYS A 157 -13.70 -1.61 -19.84
C LYS A 157 -14.32 -2.20 -21.11
N LYS A 158 -15.43 -2.95 -20.99
CA LYS A 158 -16.17 -3.49 -22.15
C LYS A 158 -16.88 -2.40 -22.97
N TYR A 159 -17.07 -1.20 -22.41
CA TYR A 159 -17.59 -0.04 -23.14
C TYR A 159 -16.51 0.77 -23.87
N GLY A 160 -15.25 0.31 -23.85
CA GLY A 160 -14.13 0.94 -24.57
C GLY A 160 -13.20 1.79 -23.70
N TYR A 161 -13.44 1.86 -22.39
CA TYR A 161 -12.60 2.61 -21.45
C TYR A 161 -11.49 1.73 -20.87
N GLU A 162 -10.63 1.19 -21.72
CA GLU A 162 -9.62 0.18 -21.34
C GLU A 162 -8.62 0.69 -20.29
N ASN A 163 -8.30 1.97 -20.37
CA ASN A 163 -7.35 2.65 -19.48
C ASN A 163 -7.97 3.10 -18.14
N ALA A 164 -9.27 2.87 -17.94
CA ALA A 164 -9.93 3.23 -16.70
C ALA A 164 -9.38 2.42 -15.52
N PHE A 165 -9.34 3.03 -14.34
CA PHE A 165 -8.85 2.39 -13.12
C PHE A 165 -9.60 2.87 -11.89
N VAL A 166 -9.69 1.98 -10.89
CA VAL A 166 -10.25 2.32 -9.58
C VAL A 166 -9.30 3.27 -8.86
N VAL A 167 -9.87 4.29 -8.23
CA VAL A 167 -9.14 5.29 -7.47
C VAL A 167 -9.91 5.64 -6.20
N ASN A 168 -9.19 5.91 -5.12
CA ASN A 168 -9.77 6.49 -3.91
C ASN A 168 -10.01 7.99 -4.14
N MET A 169 -11.21 8.50 -3.82
CA MET A 169 -11.54 9.92 -3.98
C MET A 169 -10.57 10.85 -3.23
N ASN A 170 -9.93 10.39 -2.14
CA ASN A 170 -8.91 11.15 -1.43
C ASN A 170 -7.69 11.51 -2.29
N LYS A 171 -7.46 10.81 -3.42
CA LYS A 171 -6.39 11.16 -4.37
C LYS A 171 -6.59 12.55 -4.99
N PHE A 172 -7.84 13.03 -5.03
CA PHE A 172 -8.20 14.30 -5.65
C PHE A 172 -8.36 15.45 -4.65
N ASN A 173 -8.20 15.16 -3.35
CA ASN A 173 -8.29 16.14 -2.27
C ASN A 173 -6.90 16.59 -1.81
#